data_AF-A0A5B7GDZ8-F1
#
_entry.id   AF-A0A5B7GDZ8-F1
#
_cell.length_a   1.000
_cell.length_b   1.000
_cell.length_c   1.000
_cell.angle_alpha   90.00
_cell.angle_beta   90.00
_cell.angle_gamma   90.00
#
_symmetry.space_group_name_H-M   'P 1'
#
loop_
_entity.id
_entity.type
_entity.pdbx_description
1 polymer ?
#
loop_
_entity_poly.entity_id
_entity_poly.type
_entity_poly.pdbx_seq_one_letter_code
_entity_poly.pdbx_strand_id
1 'polypeptide(L)'
;MFLNFGDEEKKASKFMRECEERELTKTILKQVQDSTQELEQEVEEVIRLGRLSEGDKRPMKVRMRSQVAVEEIMIRKGKLADDTESKDKWIKRDINLKGREKEKVSRNEATEKNRKKRTEIEKKNFYWRILDIRLKKWHEYLQKKEEARN
;
A
#
# COMPACT_ATOMS: atom_id res chain seq x y z
N MET A 1 40.07 -2.84 -5.85
CA MET A 1 40.59 -1.45 -5.90
C MET A 1 39.78 -0.74 -6.98
N PHE A 2 38.88 0.18 -6.63
CA PHE A 2 38.07 0.93 -7.61
C PHE A 2 38.59 2.36 -7.66
N LEU A 3 39.06 2.80 -8.82
CA LEU A 3 39.44 4.18 -9.10
C LEU A 3 38.17 4.95 -9.47
N ASN A 4 37.72 5.82 -8.58
CA ASN A 4 36.70 6.82 -8.90
C ASN A 4 37.41 8.05 -9.48
N PHE A 5 37.25 8.31 -10.78
CA PHE A 5 37.50 9.64 -11.35
C PHE A 5 36.27 10.50 -11.04
N GLY A 6 36.47 11.61 -10.35
CA GLY A 6 35.41 12.58 -10.08
C GLY A 6 35.99 13.99 -10.17
N ASP A 7 35.44 14.80 -11.05
CA ASP A 7 35.61 16.26 -11.01
C ASP A 7 35.20 16.75 -9.61
N GLU A 8 36.05 17.56 -8.98
CA GLU A 8 35.75 18.19 -7.69
C GLU A 8 34.55 19.12 -7.85
N GLU A 9 33.38 18.59 -7.51
CA GLU A 9 32.16 19.38 -7.44
C GLU A 9 32.36 20.51 -6.41
N LYS A 10 32.32 21.77 -6.85
CA LYS A 10 32.50 22.94 -5.97
C LYS A 10 31.56 22.82 -4.77
N LYS A 11 32.10 22.82 -3.54
CA LYS A 11 31.36 22.64 -2.27
C LYS A 11 30.04 23.41 -2.18
N ALA A 12 30.00 24.64 -2.70
CA ALA A 12 28.80 25.47 -2.72
C ALA A 12 27.67 24.90 -3.60
N SER A 13 27.99 24.28 -4.75
CA SER A 13 27.01 23.67 -5.65
C SER A 13 26.38 22.41 -5.03
N LYS A 14 27.17 21.63 -4.29
CA LYS A 14 26.68 20.44 -3.57
C LYS A 14 25.69 20.81 -2.46
N PHE A 15 25.99 21.85 -1.68
CA PHE A 15 25.13 22.31 -0.59
C PHE A 15 23.79 22.86 -1.09
N MET A 16 23.81 23.71 -2.11
CA MET A 16 22.59 24.26 -2.72
C MET A 16 21.66 23.16 -3.24
N ARG A 17 22.24 22.12 -3.87
CA ARG A 17 21.49 20.97 -4.37
C ARG A 17 20.87 20.13 -3.25
N GLU A 18 21.62 19.87 -2.18
CA GLU A 18 21.10 19.14 -1.02
C GLU A 18 19.94 19.92 -0.35
N CYS A 19 20.02 21.25 -0.31
CA CYS A 19 18.92 22.10 0.17
C CYS A 19 17.66 21.93 -0.70
N GLU A 20 17.77 22.05 -2.02
CA GLU A 20 16.63 21.86 -2.94
C GLU A 20 15.97 20.49 -2.78
N GLU A 21 16.78 19.44 -2.62
CA GLU A 21 16.31 18.07 -2.42
C GLU A 21 15.57 17.87 -1.09
N ARG A 22 16.09 18.48 -0.02
CA ARG A 22 15.42 18.49 1.27
C ARG A 22 14.10 19.25 1.20
N GLU A 23 14.07 20.40 0.54
CA GLU A 23 12.83 21.18 0.36
C GLU A 23 11.77 20.40 -0.42
N LEU A 24 12.14 19.73 -1.51
CA LEU A 24 11.22 18.86 -2.25
C LEU A 24 10.65 17.73 -1.38
N THR A 25 11.50 17.11 -0.57
CA THR A 25 11.09 16.05 0.36
C THR A 25 10.14 16.60 1.43
N LYS A 26 10.44 17.78 1.98
CA LYS A 26 9.57 18.47 2.93
C LYS A 26 8.21 18.79 2.31
N THR A 27 8.14 19.26 1.07
CA THR A 27 6.86 19.50 0.39
C THR A 27 6.02 18.23 0.29
N ILE A 28 6.64 17.10 -0.08
CA ILE A 28 5.94 15.81 -0.15
C ILE A 28 5.50 15.34 1.25
N LEU A 29 6.32 15.53 2.28
CA LEU A 29 5.96 15.20 3.65
C LEU A 29 4.83 16.07 4.18
N LYS A 30 4.82 17.37 3.88
CA LYS A 30 3.73 18.29 4.21
C LYS A 30 2.40 17.83 3.61
N GLN A 31 2.40 17.33 2.38
CA GLN A 31 1.21 16.75 1.75
C GLN A 31 0.69 15.51 2.51
N VAL A 32 1.59 14.74 3.13
CA VAL A 32 1.23 13.57 3.94
C VAL A 32 0.90 13.94 5.40
N GLN A 33 1.22 15.16 5.85
CA GLN A 33 1.15 15.60 7.23
C GLN A 33 -0.15 16.37 7.54
N ASP A 34 -1.01 15.81 8.39
CA ASP A 34 -2.28 16.42 8.79
C ASP A 34 -2.17 17.37 10.01
N SER A 35 -1.09 18.15 10.12
CA SER A 35 -0.87 19.24 11.10
C SER A 35 -0.33 18.94 12.52
N THR A 36 -0.17 17.69 12.98
CA THR A 36 0.23 17.43 14.40
C THR A 36 1.67 16.99 14.66
N GLN A 37 2.37 16.39 13.69
CA GLN A 37 3.72 15.83 13.90
C GLN A 37 4.68 16.30 12.81
N GLU A 38 5.75 17.00 13.21
CA GLU A 38 6.74 17.57 12.29
C GLU A 38 7.66 16.49 11.69
N LEU A 39 7.18 15.82 10.64
CA LEU A 39 7.95 14.81 9.89
C LEU A 39 9.24 15.40 9.28
N GLU A 40 9.33 16.72 9.13
CA GLU A 40 10.53 17.40 8.67
C GLU A 40 11.72 17.22 9.61
N GLN A 41 11.49 17.17 10.93
CA GLN A 41 12.56 16.98 11.93
C GLN A 41 13.05 15.53 11.97
N GLU A 42 12.22 14.60 11.50
CA GLU A 42 12.51 13.17 11.44
C GLU A 42 13.35 12.79 10.22
N VAL A 43 13.51 13.67 9.22
CA VAL A 43 14.39 13.43 8.07
C VAL A 43 15.85 13.57 8.49
N GLU A 44 16.58 12.46 8.43
CA GLU A 44 18.01 12.42 8.75
C GLU A 44 18.87 12.70 7.52
N GLU A 45 18.63 11.95 6.44
CA GLU A 45 19.42 12.01 5.22
C GLU A 45 18.52 11.84 3.99
N VAL A 46 18.87 12.52 2.90
CA VAL A 46 18.25 12.37 1.58
C VAL A 46 19.33 12.05 0.57
N ILE A 47 19.21 10.92 -0.11
CA ILE A 47 20.22 10.41 -1.05
C ILE A 47 19.54 10.10 -2.39
N ARG A 48 20.04 10.65 -3.49
CA ARG A 48 19.60 10.27 -4.84
C ARG A 48 20.17 8.91 -5.26
N LEU A 49 19.34 8.09 -5.90
CA LEU A 49 19.76 6.80 -6.44
C LEU A 49 20.04 6.92 -7.96
N GLY A 50 21.12 6.29 -8.45
CA GLY A 50 21.47 6.20 -9.88
C GLY A 50 22.55 7.19 -10.37
N ARG A 51 22.93 7.11 -11.66
CA ARG A 51 24.01 7.90 -12.32
C ARG A 51 23.51 9.13 -13.05
N LEU A 52 24.23 10.26 -12.95
CA LEU A 52 24.05 11.56 -13.66
C LEU A 52 23.32 11.45 -15.01
N SER A 53 22.08 11.88 -15.19
CA SER A 53 21.36 11.97 -16.46
C SER A 53 20.59 13.28 -16.43
N GLU A 54 20.77 14.06 -17.48
CA GLU A 54 20.23 15.41 -17.60
C GLU A 54 18.74 15.32 -17.97
N GLY A 55 17.87 15.95 -17.19
CA GLY A 55 16.41 15.99 -17.43
C GLY A 55 15.57 14.93 -16.69
N ASP A 56 16.14 13.81 -16.24
CA ASP A 56 15.38 12.76 -15.56
C ASP A 56 15.32 12.95 -14.03
N LYS A 57 14.09 12.94 -13.48
CA LYS A 57 13.85 12.92 -12.03
C LYS A 57 14.26 11.56 -11.46
N ARG A 58 15.34 11.54 -10.68
CA ARG A 58 15.82 10.32 -10.01
C ARG A 58 14.96 9.94 -8.83
N PRO A 59 14.88 8.64 -8.51
CA PRO A 59 14.36 8.22 -7.22
C PRO A 59 15.26 8.72 -6.09
N MET A 60 14.62 9.22 -5.04
CA MET A 60 15.27 9.71 -3.82
C MET A 60 15.02 8.70 -2.69
N LYS A 61 16.08 8.38 -1.95
CA LYS A 61 16.04 7.56 -0.73
C LYS A 61 16.12 8.51 0.46
N VAL A 62 15.11 8.46 1.32
CA VAL A 62 15.05 9.27 2.54
C VAL A 62 15.28 8.35 3.73
N ARG A 63 16.28 8.66 4.55
CA ARG A 63 16.51 8.01 5.85
C ARG A 63 15.81 8.84 6.92
N MET A 64 14.91 8.20 7.65
CA MET A 64 14.23 8.80 8.80
C MET A 64 14.92 8.37 10.10
N ARG A 65 14.87 9.23 11.11
CA ARG A 65 15.39 8.94 12.46
C ARG A 65 14.52 7.91 13.17
N SER A 66 13.21 8.11 13.17
CA SER A 66 12.25 7.20 13.80
C SER A 66 11.63 6.22 12.80
N GLN A 67 11.60 4.93 13.20
CA GLN A 67 10.82 3.92 12.47
C GLN A 67 9.31 4.22 12.52
N VAL A 68 8.82 4.82 13.60
CA VAL A 68 7.40 5.17 13.77
C VAL A 68 6.97 6.17 12.69
N ALA A 69 7.82 7.16 12.38
CA ALA A 69 7.57 8.13 11.32
C ALA A 69 7.43 7.47 9.94
N VAL A 70 8.24 6.43 9.66
CA VAL A 70 8.15 5.65 8.41
C VAL A 70 6.84 4.87 8.35
N GLU A 71 6.34 4.34 9.46
CA GLU A 71 5.06 3.63 9.51
C GLU A 71 3.88 4.58 9.30
N GLU A 72 3.91 5.74 9.92
CA GLU A 72 2.89 6.78 9.79
C GLU A 72 2.76 7.28 8.35
N ILE A 73 3.89 7.56 7.68
CA ILE A 73 3.91 7.93 6.26
C ILE A 73 3.32 6.81 5.40
N MET A 74 3.63 5.54 5.70
CA MET A 74 3.12 4.41 4.91
C MET A 74 1.61 4.19 5.07
N ILE A 75 1.07 4.41 6.28
CA ILE A 75 -0.37 4.36 6.54
C ILE A 75 -1.08 5.51 5.80
N ARG A 76 -0.50 6.70 5.85
CA ARG A 76 -1.10 7.92 5.26
C ARG A 76 -0.79 8.13 3.78
N LYS A 77 0.11 7.35 3.19
CA LYS A 77 0.41 7.38 1.75
C LYS A 77 -0.85 7.26 0.89
N GLY A 78 -1.90 6.58 1.38
CA GLY A 78 -3.18 6.50 0.69
C GLY A 78 -3.78 7.86 0.35
N LYS A 79 -3.63 8.86 1.23
CA LYS A 79 -4.11 10.24 1.01
C LYS A 79 -3.42 10.93 -0.16
N LEU A 80 -2.15 10.59 -0.40
CA LEU A 80 -1.37 11.13 -1.51
C LEU A 80 -1.90 10.67 -2.89
N ALA A 81 -2.71 9.61 -2.94
CA ALA A 81 -3.31 9.13 -4.18
C ALA A 81 -4.53 9.97 -4.63
N ASP A 82 -5.15 10.70 -3.70
CA ASP A 82 -6.33 11.52 -3.96
C ASP A 82 -5.94 12.89 -4.58
N ASP A 83 -4.73 13.37 -4.29
CA ASP A 83 -4.18 14.62 -4.80
C ASP A 83 -3.77 14.53 -6.28
N THR A 84 -4.24 15.45 -7.11
CA THR A 84 -4.00 15.48 -8.57
C THR A 84 -2.54 15.73 -8.95
N GLU A 85 -1.78 16.46 -8.14
CA GLU A 85 -0.36 16.80 -8.38
C GLU A 85 0.63 15.70 -7.96
N SER A 86 0.17 14.69 -7.21
CA SER A 86 1.01 13.61 -6.70
C SER A 86 0.70 12.24 -7.31
N LYS A 87 -0.14 12.18 -8.35
CA LYS A 87 -0.47 10.94 -9.09
C LYS A 87 0.77 10.17 -9.57
N ASP A 88 1.84 10.89 -9.93
CA ASP A 88 3.08 10.30 -10.44
C ASP A 88 4.13 10.04 -9.36
N LYS A 89 3.83 10.33 -8.09
CA LYS A 89 4.76 10.15 -6.96
C LYS A 89 4.47 8.83 -6.26
N TRP A 90 5.48 7.97 -6.14
CA TRP A 90 5.35 6.69 -5.44
C TRP A 90 6.32 6.61 -4.26
N ILE A 91 5.76 6.47 -3.06
CA ILE A 91 6.54 6.21 -1.83
C ILE A 91 6.59 4.70 -1.60
N LYS A 92 7.78 4.14 -1.42
CA LYS A 92 7.94 2.72 -1.11
C LYS A 92 8.90 2.54 0.04
N ARG A 93 8.55 1.67 0.99
CA ARG A 93 9.46 1.24 2.04
C ARG A 93 10.58 0.40 1.44
N ASP A 94 11.82 0.71 1.81
CA ASP A 94 12.94 -0.15 1.50
C ASP A 94 12.87 -1.37 2.44
N ILE A 95 12.59 -2.54 1.87
CA ILE A 95 12.42 -3.79 2.62
C ILE A 95 13.50 -4.75 2.14
N ASN A 96 14.17 -5.41 3.09
CA ASN A 96 15.14 -6.46 2.76
C ASN A 96 14.47 -7.62 2.00
N LEU A 97 15.27 -8.46 1.32
CA LEU A 97 14.75 -9.58 0.51
C LEU A 97 13.86 -10.53 1.34
N LYS A 98 14.27 -10.83 2.58
CA LYS A 98 13.53 -11.71 3.51
C LYS A 98 12.15 -11.14 3.88
N GLY A 99 12.06 -9.83 4.09
CA GLY A 99 10.81 -9.13 4.38
C GLY A 99 9.90 -9.10 3.17
N ARG A 100 10.47 -8.94 1.97
CA ARG A 100 9.72 -9.00 0.70
C ARG A 100 9.10 -10.37 0.46
N GLU A 101 9.79 -11.46 0.79
CA GLU A 101 9.24 -12.81 0.71
C GLU A 101 8.10 -13.02 1.70
N LYS A 102 8.28 -12.62 2.96
CA LYS A 102 7.23 -12.71 3.99
C LYS A 102 5.97 -11.94 3.59
N GLU A 103 6.12 -10.72 3.06
CA GLU A 103 5.00 -9.90 2.58
C GLU A 103 4.23 -10.60 1.45
N LYS A 104 4.94 -11.20 0.48
CA LYS A 104 4.30 -11.98 -0.60
C LYS A 104 3.53 -13.18 -0.06
N VAL A 105 4.13 -13.94 0.86
CA VAL A 105 3.48 -15.09 1.50
C VAL A 105 2.20 -14.67 2.22
N SER A 106 2.26 -13.61 3.04
CA SER A 106 1.09 -13.11 3.77
C SER A 106 -0.02 -12.60 2.83
N ARG A 107 0.34 -11.94 1.72
CA ARG A 107 -0.64 -11.53 0.69
C ARG A 107 -1.34 -12.74 0.07
N ASN A 108 -0.57 -13.74 -0.34
CA ASN A 108 -1.13 -14.96 -0.95
C ASN A 108 -2.03 -15.70 0.03
N GLU A 109 -1.60 -15.83 1.29
CA GLU A 109 -2.41 -16.45 2.35
C GLU A 109 -3.74 -15.70 2.58
N ALA A 110 -3.71 -14.36 2.62
CA ALA A 110 -4.91 -13.55 2.76
C ALA A 110 -5.86 -13.72 1.56
N THR A 111 -5.33 -13.73 0.33
CA THR A 111 -6.14 -13.95 -0.87
C THR A 111 -6.80 -15.34 -0.87
N GLU A 112 -6.08 -16.37 -0.43
CA GLU A 112 -6.58 -17.74 -0.38
C GLU A 112 -7.66 -17.90 0.70
N LYS A 113 -7.47 -17.31 1.89
CA LYS A 113 -8.50 -17.27 2.94
C LYS A 113 -9.78 -16.60 2.45
N ASN A 114 -9.68 -15.46 1.75
CA ASN A 114 -10.84 -14.77 1.20
C ASN A 114 -11.54 -15.59 0.12
N ARG A 115 -10.77 -16.27 -0.76
CA ARG A 115 -11.32 -17.17 -1.77
C ARG A 115 -12.09 -18.33 -1.14
N LYS A 116 -11.52 -18.99 -0.14
CA LYS A 116 -12.17 -20.09 0.61
C LYS A 116 -13.46 -19.63 1.28
N LYS A 117 -13.45 -18.49 1.96
CA LYS A 117 -14.64 -17.89 2.59
C LYS A 117 -15.76 -17.65 1.56
N ARG A 118 -15.42 -17.13 0.38
CA ARG A 118 -16.39 -16.91 -0.71
C ARG A 118 -17.05 -18.23 -1.14
N THR A 119 -16.26 -19.29 -1.33
CA THR A 119 -16.78 -20.62 -1.68
C THR A 119 -17.62 -21.23 -0.55
N GLU A 120 -17.26 -21.02 0.71
CA GLU A 120 -18.09 -21.47 1.84
C GLU A 120 -19.44 -20.76 1.90
N ILE A 121 -19.47 -19.45 1.64
CA ILE A 121 -20.71 -18.67 1.55
C ILE A 121 -21.58 -19.20 0.40
N GLU A 122 -20.98 -19.45 -0.77
CA GLU A 122 -21.70 -20.04 -1.92
C GLU A 122 -22.27 -21.43 -1.59
N LYS A 123 -21.52 -22.28 -0.90
CA LYS A 123 -22.00 -23.60 -0.43
C LYS A 123 -23.17 -23.47 0.55
N LYS A 124 -23.09 -22.54 1.51
CA LYS A 124 -24.19 -22.25 2.45
C LYS A 124 -25.42 -21.76 1.71
N ASN A 125 -25.26 -20.83 0.75
CA ASN A 125 -26.36 -20.32 -0.05
C ASN A 125 -27.02 -21.42 -0.90
N PHE A 126 -26.23 -22.32 -1.46
CA PHE A 126 -26.75 -23.48 -2.18
C PHE A 126 -27.56 -24.41 -1.27
N TYR A 127 -27.04 -24.72 -0.08
CA TYR A 127 -27.74 -25.54 0.91
C TYR A 127 -29.11 -24.94 1.28
N TRP A 128 -29.17 -23.64 1.58
CA TRP A 128 -30.42 -22.95 1.89
C TRP A 128 -31.42 -22.97 0.74
N ARG A 129 -30.98 -22.82 -0.52
CA ARG A 129 -31.84 -22.95 -1.70
C ARG A 129 -32.48 -24.34 -1.82
N ILE A 130 -31.70 -25.39 -1.60
CA ILE A 130 -32.22 -26.76 -1.65
C ILE A 130 -33.24 -27.02 -0.53
N LEU A 131 -32.98 -26.52 0.68
CA LEU A 131 -33.92 -26.60 1.79
C LEU A 131 -35.23 -25.87 1.48
N ASP A 132 -35.18 -24.64 0.94
CA ASP A 132 -36.36 -23.85 0.58
C ASP A 132 -37.24 -24.58 -0.44
N ILE A 133 -36.63 -25.17 -1.48
CA ILE A 133 -37.37 -25.97 -2.48
C ILE A 133 -38.04 -27.19 -1.84
N ARG A 134 -37.34 -27.90 -0.93
CA ARG A 134 -37.91 -29.06 -0.23
C ARG A 134 -39.08 -28.65 0.67
N LEU A 135 -38.95 -27.53 1.37
CA LEU A 135 -40.02 -27.00 2.24
C LEU A 135 -41.27 -26.66 1.43
N LYS A 136 -41.10 -25.96 0.30
CA LYS A 136 -42.20 -25.62 -0.62
C LYS A 136 -42.95 -26.86 -1.10
N LYS A 137 -42.22 -27.87 -1.58
CA LYS A 137 -42.82 -29.14 -2.02
C LYS A 137 -43.57 -29.86 -0.89
N TRP A 138 -43.07 -29.79 0.34
CA TRP A 138 -43.72 -30.42 1.49
C TRP A 138 -45.02 -29.70 1.87
N HIS A 139 -45.03 -28.36 1.84
CA HIS A 139 -46.25 -27.57 2.03
C HIS A 139 -47.30 -27.84 0.96
N GLU A 140 -46.92 -27.88 -0.32
CA GLU A 140 -47.84 -28.23 -1.42
C GLU A 140 -48.46 -29.62 -1.24
N TYR A 141 -47.67 -30.59 -0.77
CA TYR A 141 -48.18 -31.94 -0.49
C TYR A 141 -49.21 -31.96 0.64
N LEU A 142 -48.96 -31.22 1.73
CA LEU A 142 -49.90 -31.11 2.85
C LEU A 142 -51.22 -30.46 2.40
N GLN A 143 -51.13 -29.37 1.64
CA GLN A 143 -52.30 -28.67 1.14
C GLN A 143 -53.19 -29.58 0.27
N LYS A 144 -52.60 -30.34 -0.65
CA LYS A 144 -53.32 -31.34 -1.46
C LYS A 144 -53.95 -32.45 -0.61
N LYS A 145 -53.34 -32.80 0.51
CA LYS A 145 -53.85 -33.82 1.43
C LYS A 145 -55.05 -33.35 2.25
N GLU A 146 -55.09 -32.06 2.60
CA GLU A 146 -56.24 -31.42 3.23
C GLU A 146 -57.39 -31.24 2.25
N GLU A 147 -57.11 -30.80 1.02
CA GLU A 147 -58.11 -30.65 -0.05
C GLU A 147 -58.80 -31.98 -0.41
N ALA A 148 -58.10 -33.11 -0.33
CA ALA A 148 -58.68 -34.44 -0.59
C ALA A 148 -59.49 -35.02 0.60
N ARG A 149 -59.50 -34.37 1.77
CA ARG A 149 -60.27 -34.79 2.95
C ARG A 149 -61.56 -34.01 3.16
N ASN A 150 -61.70 -32.84 2.53
CA ASN A 150 -62.92 -32.04 2.48
C ASN A 150 -63.72 -32.35 1.22
#